data_AF-A0A975WZR3-F1
#
_entry.id   AF-A0A975WZR3-F1
#
_cell.length_a   1.000
_cell.length_b   1.000
_cell.length_c   1.000
_cell.angle_alpha   90.00
_cell.angle_beta   90.00
_cell.angle_gamma   90.00
#
_symmetry.space_group_name_H-M   'P 1'
#
loop_
_entity.id
_entity.type
_entity.pdbx_description
1 polymer ?
#
loop_
_entity_poly.entity_id
_entity_poly.type
_entity_poly.pdbx_seq_one_letter_code
_entity_poly.pdbx_strand_id
1 'polypeptide(L)'
;MTLDTELIRQFLLAHQETILTWLAAGLIMMLLARFELRRAQRRAAQAMSEAVATTVAACVPDIAHAVQAASPQAVAEPVEMQRAEALRRLALDTVGVVMTRGRWLDELGNLRLADDALLAGQRADGADPLLVVAPQPVVQAYLDAQRAFEDEAAQVQALRRDAQRVHEALQALDAEAAHIEQETGSIVLRFEQVNAQAAQGMDGGDYQRFLIQKYNTLGQREKEIAQERTRLQGEARQRAEALAAHAHGASRRYRQALAPLMEQLRAAWGHGESPQVFDTWQRHDSAEPYLAPHPVHGARNAA
;
A
#
# COMPACT_ATOMS: atom_id res chain seq x y z
N MET A 1 21.15 32.93 14.69
CA MET A 1 21.19 31.71 15.55
C MET A 1 22.26 30.80 15.00
N THR A 2 23.49 30.97 15.48
CA THR A 2 24.73 30.29 15.03
C THR A 2 25.47 29.71 16.24
N LEU A 3 24.71 29.38 17.28
CA LEU A 3 25.11 28.49 18.35
C LEU A 3 24.44 27.18 18.01
N ASP A 4 25.22 26.17 17.61
CA ASP A 4 24.97 24.75 17.90
C ASP A 4 25.99 23.86 17.19
N THR A 5 26.49 24.23 16.00
CA THR A 5 27.38 23.34 15.23
C THR A 5 28.76 23.14 15.87
N GLU A 6 29.39 24.19 16.38
CA GLU A 6 30.73 24.08 16.98
C GLU A 6 30.69 23.42 18.36
N LEU A 7 29.58 23.59 19.08
CA LEU A 7 29.35 23.00 20.41
C LEU A 7 29.02 21.50 20.29
N ILE A 8 28.22 21.13 19.29
CA ILE A 8 27.98 19.72 18.91
C ILE A 8 29.29 19.06 18.46
N ARG A 9 30.13 19.77 17.68
CA ARG A 9 31.43 19.24 17.22
C ARG A 9 32.38 18.97 18.38
N GLN A 10 32.48 19.91 19.33
CA GLN A 10 33.30 19.73 20.53
C GLN A 10 32.77 18.59 21.41
N PHE A 11 31.46 18.48 21.57
CA PHE A 11 30.83 17.39 22.32
C PHE A 11 31.10 16.02 21.67
N LEU A 12 30.95 15.91 20.35
CA LEU A 12 31.22 14.70 19.59
C LEU A 12 32.69 14.27 19.67
N LEU A 13 33.63 15.21 19.57
CA LEU A 13 35.06 14.91 19.69
C LEU A 13 35.43 14.50 21.13
N ALA A 14 34.85 15.14 22.14
CA ALA A 14 35.11 14.80 23.54
C ALA A 14 34.54 13.42 23.95
N HIS A 15 33.44 12.98 23.31
CA HIS A 15 32.76 11.73 23.66
C HIS A 15 32.85 10.65 22.57
N GLN A 16 33.70 10.84 21.56
CA GLN A 16 33.79 9.97 20.37
C GLN A 16 34.00 8.50 20.75
N GLU A 17 34.92 8.21 21.67
CA GLU A 17 35.20 6.84 22.11
C GLU A 17 34.01 6.21 22.83
N THR A 18 33.30 6.99 23.64
CA THR A 18 32.10 6.52 24.36
C THR A 18 30.96 6.25 23.37
N ILE A 19 30.74 7.14 22.40
CA ILE A 19 29.71 6.96 21.38
C ILE A 19 30.01 5.73 20.51
N LEU A 20 31.26 5.56 20.08
CA LEU A 20 31.65 4.41 19.25
C LEU A 20 31.53 3.09 19.99
N THR A 21 31.88 3.05 21.28
CA THR A 21 31.74 1.84 22.10
C THR A 21 30.28 1.45 22.31
N TRP A 22 29.38 2.41 22.58
CA TRP A 22 27.94 2.15 22.67
C TRP A 22 27.33 1.73 21.33
N LEU A 23 27.74 2.33 20.21
CA LEU A 23 27.30 1.93 18.88
C LEU A 23 27.77 0.52 18.53
N ALA A 24 29.03 0.18 18.82
CA ALA A 24 29.56 -1.16 18.60
C ALA A 24 28.85 -2.21 19.48
N ALA A 25 28.60 -1.89 20.76
CA ALA A 25 27.85 -2.75 21.66
C ALA A 25 26.40 -2.98 21.17
N GLY A 26 25.72 -1.92 20.70
CA GLY A 26 24.38 -2.00 20.12
C GLY A 26 24.36 -2.86 18.85
N LEU A 27 25.37 -2.73 17.99
CA LEU A 27 25.50 -3.52 16.76
C LEU A 27 25.75 -5.00 17.07
N ILE A 28 26.60 -5.32 18.05
CA ILE A 28 26.85 -6.69 18.51
C ILE A 28 25.56 -7.29 19.10
N MET A 29 24.80 -6.54 19.90
CA MET A 29 23.51 -6.98 20.44
C MET A 29 22.49 -7.25 19.33
N MET A 30 22.39 -6.39 18.31
CA MET A 30 21.52 -6.63 17.15
C MET A 30 21.93 -7.87 16.36
N LEU A 31 23.23 -8.12 16.18
CA LEU A 31 23.73 -9.31 15.50
C LEU A 31 23.44 -10.59 16.29
N LEU A 32 23.63 -10.57 17.62
CA LEU A 32 23.31 -11.69 18.50
C LEU A 32 21.80 -11.96 18.52
N ALA A 33 20.96 -10.93 18.59
CA ALA A 33 19.52 -11.07 18.49
C ALA A 33 19.10 -11.70 17.16
N ARG A 34 19.68 -11.24 16.04
CA ARG A 34 19.42 -11.82 14.71
C ARG A 34 19.90 -13.26 14.61
N PHE A 35 21.00 -13.61 15.26
CA PHE A 35 21.51 -14.98 15.31
C PHE A 35 20.58 -15.90 16.11
N GLU A 36 20.14 -15.48 17.29
CA GLU A 36 19.18 -16.24 18.10
C GLU A 36 17.80 -16.36 17.41
N LEU A 37 17.36 -15.33 16.68
CA LEU A 37 16.12 -15.39 15.89
C LEU A 37 16.22 -16.41 14.75
N ARG A 38 17.36 -16.44 14.05
CA ARG A 38 17.65 -17.46 13.03
C ARG A 38 17.81 -18.86 13.63
N ARG A 39 18.38 -18.97 14.82
CA ARG A 39 18.53 -20.24 15.55
C ARG A 39 17.18 -20.78 16.01
N ALA A 40 16.30 -19.92 16.52
CA ALA A 40 14.94 -20.26 16.90
C ALA A 40 14.11 -20.68 15.68
N GLN A 41 14.23 -19.98 14.54
CA GLN A 41 13.58 -20.37 13.29
C GLN A 41 14.04 -21.74 12.79
N ARG A 42 15.33 -22.07 12.88
CA ARG A 42 15.86 -23.40 12.52
C ARG A 42 15.32 -24.51 13.43
N ARG A 43 15.24 -24.27 14.75
CA ARG A 43 14.65 -25.23 15.69
C ARG A 43 13.15 -25.41 15.48
N ALA A 44 12.42 -24.34 15.19
CA ALA A 44 10.99 -24.40 14.87
C ALA A 44 10.72 -25.19 13.57
N ALA A 45 11.55 -25.00 12.54
CA ALA A 45 11.46 -25.76 11.30
C ALA A 45 11.73 -27.26 11.52
N GLN A 46 12.72 -27.61 12.35
CA GLN A 46 13.01 -29.00 12.71
C GLN A 46 11.87 -29.64 13.51
N ALA A 47 11.36 -28.95 14.53
CA ALA A 47 10.22 -29.41 15.32
C ALA A 47 8.94 -29.57 14.47
N MET A 48 8.69 -28.66 13.52
CA MET A 48 7.58 -28.80 12.57
C MET A 48 7.78 -30.00 11.64
N SER A 49 9.00 -30.26 11.15
CA SER A 49 9.25 -31.43 10.31
C SER A 49 9.09 -32.76 11.05
N GLU A 50 9.44 -32.80 12.34
CA GLU A 50 9.24 -33.98 13.20
C GLU A 50 7.76 -34.15 13.57
N ALA A 51 7.03 -33.06 13.85
CA ALA A 51 5.59 -33.08 14.09
C ALA A 51 4.79 -33.50 12.85
N VAL A 52 5.19 -33.04 11.65
CA VAL A 52 4.58 -33.45 10.37
C VAL A 52 4.93 -34.90 10.04
N ALA A 53 6.18 -35.33 10.25
CA ALA A 53 6.56 -36.73 10.05
C ALA A 53 5.78 -37.68 10.97
N THR A 54 5.54 -37.28 12.22
CA THR A 54 4.77 -38.08 13.19
C THR A 54 3.26 -38.06 12.91
N THR A 55 2.68 -36.93 12.50
CA THR A 55 1.27 -36.89 12.09
C THR A 55 1.03 -37.59 10.77
N VAL A 56 1.92 -37.45 9.78
CA VAL A 56 1.84 -38.22 8.52
C VAL A 56 1.99 -39.72 8.81
N ALA A 57 2.93 -40.13 9.65
CA ALA A 57 3.05 -41.53 10.07
C ALA A 57 1.80 -42.06 10.81
N ALA A 58 1.10 -41.21 11.56
CA ALA A 58 -0.16 -41.56 12.22
C ALA A 58 -1.36 -41.63 11.25
N CYS A 59 -1.37 -40.81 10.19
CA CYS A 59 -2.44 -40.77 9.20
C CYS A 59 -2.25 -41.76 8.02
N VAL A 60 -1.04 -42.31 7.82
CA VAL A 60 -0.75 -43.29 6.75
C VAL A 60 -1.58 -44.58 6.85
N PRO A 61 -1.82 -45.17 8.05
CA PRO A 61 -2.74 -46.31 8.19
C PRO A 61 -4.18 -45.95 7.83
N ASP A 62 -4.66 -44.77 8.23
CA ASP A 62 -6.03 -44.31 7.97
C ASP A 62 -6.27 -44.00 6.49
N ILE A 63 -5.27 -43.45 5.79
CA ILE A 63 -5.32 -43.24 4.34
C ILE A 63 -5.26 -44.59 3.60
N ALA A 64 -4.44 -45.54 4.07
CA ALA A 64 -4.38 -46.89 3.48
C ALA A 64 -5.70 -47.67 3.66
N HIS A 65 -6.35 -47.54 4.82
CA HIS A 65 -7.66 -48.13 5.08
C HIS A 65 -8.80 -47.43 4.33
N ALA A 66 -8.76 -46.10 4.20
CA ALA A 66 -9.74 -45.35 3.41
C ALA A 66 -9.63 -45.65 1.91
N VAL A 67 -8.42 -45.85 1.38
CA VAL A 67 -8.19 -46.24 -0.02
C VAL A 67 -8.65 -47.68 -0.30
N GLN A 68 -8.49 -48.61 0.66
CA GLN A 68 -9.00 -49.98 0.51
C GLN A 68 -10.53 -50.07 0.64
N ALA A 69 -11.16 -49.21 1.44
CA ALA A 69 -12.59 -49.21 1.65
C ALA A 69 -13.39 -48.50 0.53
N ALA A 70 -12.75 -47.63 -0.26
CA ALA A 70 -13.47 -46.71 -1.14
C ALA A 70 -13.67 -47.14 -2.61
N SER A 71 -13.08 -48.22 -3.15
CA SER A 71 -13.48 -48.73 -4.49
C SER A 71 -12.97 -50.12 -4.88
N PRO A 72 -13.81 -50.97 -5.52
CA PRO A 72 -13.36 -51.94 -6.51
C PRO A 72 -13.08 -51.21 -7.85
N GLN A 73 -11.90 -51.43 -8.43
CA GLN A 73 -11.50 -51.03 -9.80
C GLN A 73 -11.72 -49.56 -10.20
N ALA A 74 -10.83 -48.67 -9.76
CA ALA A 74 -10.53 -47.44 -10.47
C ALA A 74 -9.15 -47.56 -11.11
N VAL A 75 -9.08 -47.36 -12.43
CA VAL A 75 -7.83 -47.29 -13.18
C VAL A 75 -7.03 -46.11 -12.65
N ALA A 76 -5.87 -46.37 -12.04
CA ALA A 76 -4.99 -45.33 -11.52
C ALA A 76 -4.47 -44.46 -12.68
N GLU A 77 -5.03 -43.27 -12.85
CA GLU A 77 -4.36 -42.24 -13.65
C GLU A 77 -3.00 -41.94 -13.00
N PRO A 78 -1.91 -41.77 -13.78
CA PRO A 78 -0.59 -41.54 -13.23
C PRO A 78 -0.61 -40.23 -12.43
N VAL A 79 -0.05 -40.24 -11.22
CA VAL A 79 0.07 -39.08 -10.30
C VAL A 79 0.62 -37.82 -11.01
N GLU A 80 1.44 -38.01 -12.04
CA GLU A 80 1.95 -36.97 -12.94
C GLU A 80 0.84 -36.20 -13.70
N MET A 81 -0.21 -36.88 -14.18
CA MET A 81 -1.36 -36.23 -14.83
C MET A 81 -2.18 -35.39 -13.84
N GLN A 82 -2.38 -35.91 -12.62
CA GLN A 82 -3.09 -35.17 -11.56
C GLN A 82 -2.31 -33.93 -11.12
N ARG A 83 -0.98 -34.03 -11.02
CA ARG A 83 -0.10 -32.89 -10.71
C ARG A 83 -0.11 -31.85 -11.84
N ALA A 84 -0.07 -32.27 -13.09
CA ALA A 84 -0.15 -31.37 -14.24
C ALA A 84 -1.50 -30.62 -14.28
N GLU A 85 -2.60 -31.29 -13.99
CA GLU A 85 -3.93 -30.69 -13.93
C GLU A 85 -4.07 -29.70 -12.75
N ALA A 86 -3.53 -30.05 -11.58
CA ALA A 86 -3.46 -29.16 -10.43
C ALA A 86 -2.64 -27.89 -10.73
N LEU A 87 -1.50 -28.04 -11.42
CA LEU A 87 -0.68 -26.91 -11.85
C LEU A 87 -1.39 -26.00 -12.84
N ARG A 88 -2.18 -26.54 -13.78
CA ARG A 88 -2.94 -25.72 -14.73
C ARG A 88 -4.00 -24.85 -14.05
N ARG A 89 -4.78 -25.41 -13.13
CA ARG A 89 -5.81 -24.65 -12.39
C ARG A 89 -5.17 -23.54 -11.57
N LEU A 90 -4.12 -23.91 -10.83
CA LEU A 90 -3.40 -23.00 -9.97
C LEU A 90 -2.61 -21.93 -10.74
N ALA A 91 -2.15 -22.23 -11.95
CA ALA A 91 -1.54 -21.25 -12.84
C ALA A 91 -2.54 -20.17 -13.26
N LEU A 92 -3.80 -20.50 -13.57
CA LEU A 92 -4.81 -19.49 -13.90
C LEU A 92 -5.14 -18.58 -12.72
N ASP A 93 -5.31 -19.16 -11.54
CA ASP A 93 -5.57 -18.40 -10.31
C ASP A 93 -4.38 -17.46 -10.01
N THR A 94 -3.16 -17.97 -10.14
CA THR A 94 -1.94 -17.18 -9.98
C THR A 94 -1.89 -16.03 -10.97
N VAL A 95 -2.17 -16.29 -12.24
CA VAL A 95 -2.21 -15.26 -13.28
C VAL A 95 -3.26 -14.19 -12.95
N GLY A 96 -4.43 -14.58 -12.47
CA GLY A 96 -5.45 -13.64 -11.99
C GLY A 96 -4.96 -12.76 -10.85
N VAL A 97 -4.30 -13.35 -9.86
CA VAL A 97 -3.74 -12.64 -8.70
C VAL A 97 -2.64 -11.67 -9.12
N VAL A 98 -1.66 -12.09 -9.92
CA VAL A 98 -0.55 -11.21 -10.33
C VAL A 98 -1.01 -10.10 -11.26
N MET A 99 -2.00 -10.35 -12.13
CA MET A 99 -2.60 -9.29 -12.96
C MET A 99 -3.37 -8.28 -12.12
N THR A 100 -4.07 -8.74 -11.08
CA THR A 100 -4.77 -7.86 -10.12
C THR A 100 -3.78 -6.98 -9.38
N ARG A 101 -2.64 -7.53 -8.94
CA ARG A 101 -1.54 -6.78 -8.32
C ARG A 101 -0.95 -5.70 -9.24
N GLY A 102 -0.79 -5.99 -10.53
CA GLY A 102 -0.32 -5.01 -11.51
C GLY A 102 -1.30 -3.84 -11.69
N ARG A 103 -2.60 -4.14 -11.79
CA ARG A 103 -3.65 -3.11 -11.85
C ARG A 103 -3.70 -2.29 -10.57
N TRP A 104 -3.56 -2.94 -9.43
CA TRP A 104 -3.54 -2.28 -8.14
C TRP A 104 -2.39 -1.29 -7.99
N LEU A 105 -1.20 -1.59 -8.54
CA LEU A 105 -0.09 -0.63 -8.58
C LEU A 105 -0.44 0.63 -9.38
N ASP A 106 -1.17 0.51 -10.50
CA ASP A 106 -1.67 1.67 -11.25
C ASP A 106 -2.74 2.44 -10.43
N GLU A 107 -3.64 1.72 -9.77
CA GLU A 107 -4.72 2.31 -8.94
C GLU A 107 -4.21 3.06 -7.71
N LEU A 108 -3.07 2.64 -7.12
CA LEU A 108 -2.42 3.38 -6.04
C LEU A 108 -2.07 4.83 -6.45
N GLY A 109 -1.83 5.06 -7.74
CA GLY A 109 -1.59 6.38 -8.33
C GLY A 109 -2.80 7.32 -8.26
N ASN A 110 -4.00 6.78 -8.02
CA ASN A 110 -5.24 7.55 -8.00
C ASN A 110 -5.64 7.94 -6.58
N LEU A 111 -5.36 9.18 -6.20
CA LEU A 111 -5.73 9.74 -4.88
C LEU A 111 -7.25 9.83 -4.64
N ARG A 112 -8.08 9.69 -5.68
CA ARG A 112 -9.55 9.71 -5.53
C ARG A 112 -10.10 8.40 -4.97
N LEU A 113 -9.36 7.31 -5.09
CA LEU A 113 -9.75 6.03 -4.51
C LEU A 113 -9.47 6.05 -3.02
N ALA A 114 -10.42 5.55 -2.22
CA ALA A 114 -10.19 5.34 -0.79
C ALA A 114 -9.25 4.15 -0.57
N ASP A 115 -8.54 4.14 0.56
CA ASP A 115 -7.60 3.06 0.88
C ASP A 115 -8.30 1.69 1.05
N ASP A 116 -9.57 1.68 1.45
CA ASP A 116 -10.38 0.46 1.54
C ASP A 116 -10.65 -0.18 0.16
N ALA A 117 -10.72 0.62 -0.91
CA ALA A 117 -10.88 0.12 -2.26
C ALA A 117 -9.61 -0.57 -2.78
N LEU A 118 -8.47 -0.33 -2.12
CA LEU A 118 -7.16 -0.86 -2.47
C LEU A 118 -6.85 -2.20 -1.74
N LEU A 119 -7.80 -2.78 -1.01
CA LEU A 119 -7.55 -4.04 -0.28
C LEU A 119 -7.42 -5.27 -1.19
N ALA A 120 -8.03 -5.25 -2.38
CA ALA A 120 -8.03 -6.39 -3.31
C ALA A 120 -6.65 -6.77 -3.88
N GLY A 121 -5.69 -5.84 -3.87
CA GLY A 121 -4.31 -6.08 -4.32
C GLY A 121 -3.37 -6.57 -3.23
N GLN A 122 -3.79 -6.54 -1.96
CA GLN A 122 -2.96 -7.02 -0.85
C GLN A 122 -2.92 -8.55 -0.82
N ARG A 123 -1.78 -9.08 -0.39
CA ARG A 123 -1.58 -10.51 -0.26
C ARG A 123 -2.56 -11.07 0.77
N ALA A 124 -3.29 -12.13 0.39
CA ALA A 124 -4.03 -12.93 1.36
C ALA A 124 -3.05 -13.66 2.29
N ASP A 125 -3.29 -13.58 3.59
CA ASP A 125 -2.50 -14.31 4.58
C ASP A 125 -2.65 -15.82 4.37
N GLY A 126 -1.55 -16.47 3.98
CA GLY A 126 -1.54 -17.89 3.63
C GLY A 126 -0.27 -18.33 2.90
N ALA A 127 0.01 -19.65 3.01
CA ALA A 127 1.00 -20.29 2.16
C ALA A 127 0.45 -20.37 0.74
N ASP A 128 1.18 -19.83 -0.22
CA ASP A 128 0.76 -19.84 -1.62
C ASP A 128 0.84 -21.28 -2.16
N PRO A 129 -0.27 -21.86 -2.65
CA PRO A 129 -0.29 -23.25 -3.10
C PRO A 129 0.65 -23.50 -4.29
N LEU A 130 1.09 -22.45 -5.00
CA LEU A 130 2.11 -22.53 -6.05
C LEU A 130 3.47 -22.98 -5.52
N LEU A 131 3.79 -22.65 -4.27
CA LEU A 131 5.05 -23.04 -3.62
C LEU A 131 5.11 -24.53 -3.29
N VAL A 132 3.98 -25.23 -3.30
CA VAL A 132 3.88 -26.65 -2.93
C VAL A 132 3.91 -27.54 -4.17
N VAL A 133 3.20 -27.14 -5.23
CA VAL A 133 2.97 -28.01 -6.40
C VAL A 133 3.99 -27.75 -7.52
N ALA A 134 4.46 -26.50 -7.67
CA ALA A 134 5.17 -26.05 -8.86
C ALA A 134 6.66 -26.49 -8.93
N PRO A 135 7.20 -26.66 -10.14
CA PRO A 135 8.64 -26.86 -10.34
C PRO A 135 9.49 -25.69 -9.80
N GLN A 136 10.72 -25.98 -9.37
CA GLN A 136 11.62 -25.00 -8.78
C GLN A 136 11.81 -23.70 -9.61
N PRO A 137 11.92 -23.75 -10.95
CA PRO A 137 12.02 -22.53 -11.75
C PRO A 137 10.79 -21.61 -11.59
N VAL A 138 9.59 -22.20 -11.59
CA VAL A 138 8.30 -21.49 -11.48
C VAL A 138 8.18 -20.82 -10.12
N VAL A 139 8.56 -21.55 -9.07
CA VAL A 139 8.62 -21.03 -7.71
C VAL A 139 9.58 -19.85 -7.61
N GLN A 140 10.77 -19.95 -8.21
CA GLN A 140 11.76 -18.88 -8.18
C GLN A 140 11.26 -17.63 -8.91
N ALA A 141 10.74 -17.78 -10.13
CA ALA A 141 10.20 -16.67 -10.90
C ALA A 141 9.01 -15.98 -10.20
N TYR A 142 8.17 -16.75 -9.51
CA TYR A 142 7.08 -16.22 -8.70
C TYR A 142 7.59 -15.39 -7.51
N LEU A 143 8.56 -15.93 -6.75
CA LEU A 143 9.13 -15.22 -5.61
C LEU A 143 9.88 -13.95 -6.02
N ASP A 144 10.57 -13.97 -7.15
CA ASP A 144 11.28 -12.79 -7.67
C ASP A 144 10.28 -11.70 -8.11
N ALA A 145 9.21 -12.08 -8.82
CA ALA A 145 8.11 -11.16 -9.14
C ALA A 145 7.41 -10.63 -7.89
N GLN A 146 7.23 -11.47 -6.87
CA GLN A 146 6.63 -11.07 -5.60
C GLN A 146 7.49 -10.02 -4.88
N ARG A 147 8.81 -10.21 -4.79
CA ARG A 147 9.70 -9.21 -4.17
C ARG A 147 9.64 -7.88 -4.93
N ALA A 148 9.67 -7.93 -6.26
CA ALA A 148 9.52 -6.73 -7.08
C ALA A 148 8.19 -6.02 -6.81
N PHE A 149 7.08 -6.75 -6.69
CA PHE A 149 5.80 -6.18 -6.31
C PHE A 149 5.84 -5.51 -4.94
N GLU A 150 6.37 -6.20 -3.92
CA GLU A 150 6.42 -5.70 -2.55
C GLU A 150 7.26 -4.42 -2.44
N ASP A 151 8.41 -4.37 -3.12
CA ASP A 151 9.28 -3.21 -3.16
C ASP A 151 8.62 -2.00 -3.85
N GLU A 152 7.99 -2.22 -5.00
CA GLU A 152 7.28 -1.19 -5.74
C GLU A 152 6.04 -0.69 -4.98
N ALA A 153 5.27 -1.62 -4.40
CA ALA A 153 4.10 -1.32 -3.59
C ALA A 153 4.46 -0.43 -2.39
N ALA A 154 5.53 -0.78 -1.66
CA ALA A 154 5.97 0.00 -0.51
C ALA A 154 6.37 1.42 -0.90
N GLN A 155 7.08 1.58 -2.02
CA GLN A 155 7.49 2.89 -2.54
C GLN A 155 6.29 3.75 -2.95
N VAL A 156 5.37 3.19 -3.75
CA VAL A 156 4.18 3.94 -4.21
C VAL A 156 3.26 4.26 -3.04
N GLN A 157 3.11 3.37 -2.06
CA GLN A 157 2.35 3.65 -0.84
C GLN A 157 2.96 4.78 -0.01
N ALA A 158 4.29 4.84 0.12
CA ALA A 158 4.95 5.94 0.81
C ALA A 158 4.66 7.29 0.12
N LEU A 159 4.80 7.33 -1.20
CA LEU A 159 4.47 8.53 -2.00
C LEU A 159 2.99 8.92 -1.88
N ARG A 160 2.10 7.93 -1.85
CA ARG A 160 0.65 8.15 -1.67
C ARG A 160 0.36 8.79 -0.31
N ARG A 161 0.94 8.28 0.77
CA ARG A 161 0.80 8.87 2.12
C ARG A 161 1.32 10.30 2.17
N ASP A 162 2.46 10.57 1.52
CA ASP A 162 3.01 11.92 1.46
C ASP A 162 2.09 12.88 0.69
N ALA A 163 1.51 12.44 -0.43
CA ALA A 163 0.52 13.23 -1.17
C ALA A 163 -0.78 13.44 -0.38
N GLN A 164 -1.25 12.43 0.36
CA GLN A 164 -2.42 12.52 1.25
C GLN A 164 -2.21 13.57 2.35
N ARG A 165 -1.04 13.60 3.00
CA ARG A 165 -0.74 14.63 4.03
C ARG A 165 -0.84 16.05 3.51
N VAL A 166 -0.40 16.31 2.28
CA VAL A 166 -0.53 17.65 1.66
C VAL A 166 -2.00 17.98 1.40
N HIS A 167 -2.80 16.99 1.00
CA HIS A 167 -4.23 17.18 0.81
C HIS A 167 -4.98 17.43 2.12
N GLU A 168 -4.62 16.73 3.20
CA GLU A 168 -5.13 16.97 4.55
C GLU A 168 -4.78 18.39 5.05
N ALA A 169 -3.55 18.86 4.80
CA ALA A 169 -3.16 20.22 5.13
C ALA A 169 -3.96 21.28 4.36
N LEU A 170 -4.28 21.02 3.08
CA LEU A 170 -5.17 21.89 2.29
C LEU A 170 -6.59 21.91 2.87
N GLN A 171 -7.14 20.76 3.25
CA GLN A 171 -8.46 20.68 3.87
C GLN A 171 -8.51 21.42 5.21
N ALA A 172 -7.43 21.35 6.00
CA ALA A 172 -7.33 22.10 7.25
C ALA A 172 -7.33 23.62 7.02
N LEU A 173 -6.62 24.10 5.98
CA LEU A 173 -6.65 25.51 5.60
C LEU A 173 -8.02 25.97 5.10
N ASP A 174 -8.72 25.14 4.31
CA ASP A 174 -10.07 25.46 3.85
C ASP A 174 -11.06 25.52 5.03
N ALA A 175 -10.91 24.64 6.02
CA ALA A 175 -11.69 24.69 7.25
C ALA A 175 -11.40 25.94 8.09
N GLU A 176 -10.12 26.33 8.20
CA GLU A 176 -9.73 27.55 8.90
C GLU A 176 -10.26 28.81 8.18
N ALA A 177 -10.19 28.85 6.85
CA ALA A 177 -10.76 29.94 6.06
C ALA A 177 -12.27 30.10 6.31
N ALA A 178 -13.03 28.99 6.29
CA ALA A 178 -14.45 29.00 6.60
C ALA A 178 -14.74 29.50 8.03
N HIS A 179 -13.87 29.15 9.00
CA HIS A 179 -13.97 29.66 10.36
C HIS A 179 -13.75 31.18 10.42
N ILE A 180 -12.75 31.70 9.71
CA ILE A 180 -12.47 33.15 9.64
C ILE A 180 -13.63 33.89 9.00
N GLU A 181 -14.23 33.37 7.93
CA GLU A 181 -15.41 33.95 7.29
C GLU A 181 -16.58 34.08 8.28
N GLN A 182 -16.85 33.01 9.05
CA GLN A 182 -17.88 33.00 10.08
C GLN A 182 -17.58 34.02 11.19
N GLU A 183 -16.34 34.06 11.71
CA GLU A 183 -15.95 35.03 12.73
C GLU A 183 -16.06 36.46 12.22
N THR A 184 -15.65 36.72 10.98
CA THR A 184 -15.72 38.04 10.35
C THR A 184 -17.16 38.50 10.21
N GLY A 185 -18.07 37.62 9.75
CA GLY A 185 -19.50 37.90 9.74
C GLY A 185 -20.06 38.22 11.12
N SER A 186 -19.62 37.49 12.16
CA SER A 186 -20.04 37.76 13.55
C SER A 186 -19.57 39.12 14.07
N ILE A 187 -18.37 39.56 13.66
CA ILE A 187 -17.81 40.86 14.04
C ILE A 187 -18.58 41.99 13.36
N VAL A 188 -18.94 41.84 12.08
CA VAL A 188 -19.76 42.82 11.36
C VAL A 188 -21.11 43.03 12.05
N LEU A 189 -21.81 41.96 12.42
CA LEU A 189 -23.07 42.05 13.17
C LEU A 189 -22.90 42.74 14.53
N ARG A 190 -21.79 42.47 15.23
CA ARG A 190 -21.49 43.15 16.51
C ARG A 190 -21.18 44.63 16.30
N PHE A 191 -20.49 45.01 15.22
CA PHE A 191 -20.29 46.41 14.89
C PHE A 191 -21.59 47.15 14.65
N GLU A 192 -22.53 46.55 13.92
CA GLU A 192 -23.85 47.14 13.68
C GLU A 192 -24.61 47.37 15.00
N GLN A 193 -24.56 46.41 15.92
CA GLN A 193 -25.16 46.54 17.25
C GLN A 193 -24.54 47.68 18.07
N VAL A 194 -23.21 47.78 18.08
CA VAL A 194 -22.49 48.84 18.80
C VAL A 194 -22.80 50.21 18.22
N ASN A 195 -22.88 50.32 16.90
CA ASN A 195 -23.27 51.55 16.23
C ASN A 195 -24.71 51.96 16.58
N ALA A 196 -25.63 50.99 16.67
CA ALA A 196 -27.01 51.26 17.11
C ALA A 196 -27.08 51.70 18.58
N GLN A 197 -26.25 51.14 19.46
CA GLN A 197 -26.16 51.54 20.87
C GLN A 197 -25.52 52.91 21.06
N ALA A 198 -24.48 53.23 20.27
CA ALA A 198 -23.86 54.56 20.27
C ALA A 198 -24.86 55.64 19.84
N ALA A 199 -25.73 55.35 18.86
CA ALA A 199 -26.83 56.24 18.46
C ALA A 199 -27.86 56.49 19.58
N GLN A 200 -27.94 55.60 20.58
CA GLN A 200 -28.78 55.74 21.78
C GLN A 200 -28.06 56.45 22.95
N GLY A 201 -26.83 56.94 22.75
CA GLY A 201 -26.06 57.67 23.76
C GLY A 201 -25.25 56.80 24.73
N MET A 202 -25.05 55.51 24.43
CA MET A 202 -24.17 54.63 25.21
C MET A 202 -22.71 54.72 24.75
N ASP A 203 -21.76 54.75 25.69
CA ASP A 203 -20.32 54.78 25.39
C ASP A 203 -19.81 53.37 24.98
N GLY A 204 -19.50 53.19 23.69
CA GLY A 204 -19.07 51.93 23.09
C GLY A 204 -17.63 51.90 22.54
N GLY A 205 -16.85 52.96 22.77
CA GLY A 205 -15.58 53.20 22.06
C GLY A 205 -14.51 52.12 22.24
N ASP A 206 -14.35 51.57 23.45
CA ASP A 206 -13.33 50.55 23.72
C ASP A 206 -13.69 49.19 23.09
N TYR A 207 -14.97 48.82 23.14
CA TYR A 207 -15.44 47.60 22.49
C TYR A 207 -15.38 47.72 20.96
N GLN A 208 -15.68 48.90 20.40
CA GLN A 208 -15.51 49.17 18.98
C GLN A 208 -14.03 49.04 18.56
N ARG A 209 -13.08 49.58 19.34
CA ARG A 209 -11.64 49.40 19.08
C ARG A 209 -11.22 47.93 19.12
N PHE A 210 -11.74 47.17 20.08
CA PHE A 210 -11.50 45.72 20.16
C PHE A 210 -11.99 44.99 18.89
N LEU A 211 -13.20 45.29 18.42
CA LEU A 211 -13.73 44.69 17.18
C LEU A 211 -12.88 45.06 15.96
N ILE A 212 -12.38 46.29 15.86
CA ILE A 212 -11.47 46.73 14.77
C ILE A 212 -10.17 45.91 14.82
N GLN A 213 -9.59 45.76 16.01
CA GLN A 213 -8.37 44.99 16.18
C GLN A 213 -8.59 43.52 15.78
N LYS A 214 -9.68 42.89 16.24
CA LYS A 214 -9.98 41.50 15.87
C LYS A 214 -10.19 41.35 14.36
N TYR A 215 -10.95 42.26 13.73
CA TYR A 215 -11.18 42.26 12.29
C TYR A 215 -9.86 42.37 11.50
N ASN A 216 -8.96 43.26 11.91
CA ASN A 216 -7.66 43.43 11.25
C ASN A 216 -6.78 42.18 11.42
N THR A 217 -6.78 41.54 12.60
CA THR A 217 -6.05 40.29 12.81
C THR A 217 -6.59 39.16 11.93
N LEU A 218 -7.91 39.02 11.82
CA LEU A 218 -8.54 38.05 10.92
C LEU A 218 -8.20 38.30 9.45
N GLY A 219 -8.27 39.55 8.99
CA GLY A 219 -7.92 39.91 7.61
C GLY A 219 -6.44 39.70 7.28
N GLN A 220 -5.55 39.78 8.27
CA GLN A 220 -4.14 39.40 8.09
C GLN A 220 -3.99 37.88 7.98
N ARG A 221 -4.67 37.12 8.86
CA ARG A 221 -4.64 35.65 8.83
C ARG A 221 -5.26 35.09 7.53
N GLU A 222 -6.33 35.69 7.04
CA GLU A 222 -6.96 35.33 5.75
C GLU A 222 -5.97 35.44 4.59
N LYS A 223 -5.18 36.52 4.54
CA LYS A 223 -4.13 36.71 3.52
C LYS A 223 -3.03 35.64 3.62
N GLU A 224 -2.62 35.28 4.84
CA GLU A 224 -1.64 34.23 5.08
C GLU A 224 -2.17 32.87 4.60
N ILE A 225 -3.40 32.52 4.95
CA ILE A 225 -4.06 31.29 4.48
C ILE A 225 -4.16 31.26 2.95
N ALA A 226 -4.51 32.38 2.31
CA ALA A 226 -4.58 32.45 0.84
C ALA A 226 -3.22 32.19 0.17
N GLN A 227 -2.13 32.71 0.76
CA GLN A 227 -0.76 32.46 0.29
C GLN A 227 -0.34 31.00 0.52
N GLU A 228 -0.55 30.48 1.73
CA GLU A 228 -0.24 29.09 2.09
C GLU A 228 -1.01 28.09 1.22
N ARG A 229 -2.31 28.36 0.98
CA ARG A 229 -3.16 27.54 0.11
C ARG A 229 -2.63 27.52 -1.32
N THR A 230 -2.24 28.67 -1.87
CA THR A 230 -1.67 28.73 -3.23
C THR A 230 -0.40 27.89 -3.33
N ARG A 231 0.48 27.96 -2.32
CA ARG A 231 1.70 27.16 -2.24
C ARG A 231 1.39 25.66 -2.16
N LEU A 232 0.53 25.26 -1.22
CA LEU A 232 0.19 23.86 -1.00
C LEU A 232 -0.61 23.26 -2.17
N GLN A 233 -1.42 24.04 -2.88
CA GLN A 233 -2.09 23.59 -4.11
C GLN A 233 -1.08 23.27 -5.22
N GLY A 234 -0.03 24.09 -5.35
CA GLY A 234 1.08 23.80 -6.25
C GLY A 234 1.81 22.50 -5.88
N GLU A 235 2.15 22.35 -4.60
CA GLU A 235 2.80 21.12 -4.10
C GLU A 235 1.90 19.89 -4.28
N ALA A 236 0.60 19.98 -3.97
CA ALA A 236 -0.35 18.89 -4.11
C ALA A 236 -0.43 18.39 -5.55
N ARG A 237 -0.45 19.30 -6.53
CA ARG A 237 -0.44 18.94 -7.96
C ARG A 237 0.84 18.20 -8.34
N GLN A 238 2.01 18.74 -7.94
CA GLN A 238 3.30 18.10 -8.21
C GLN A 238 3.40 16.71 -7.58
N ARG A 239 2.94 16.56 -6.33
CA ARG A 239 2.92 15.27 -5.62
C ARG A 239 1.98 14.27 -6.27
N ALA A 240 0.80 14.71 -6.71
CA ALA A 240 -0.16 13.86 -7.41
C ALA A 240 0.37 13.39 -8.77
N GLU A 241 1.00 14.28 -9.54
CA GLU A 241 1.64 13.94 -10.82
C GLU A 241 2.81 12.96 -10.61
N ALA A 242 3.67 13.23 -9.61
CA ALA A 242 4.77 12.34 -9.25
C ALA A 242 4.26 10.96 -8.84
N LEU A 243 3.23 10.89 -7.99
CA LEU A 243 2.59 9.65 -7.57
C LEU A 243 2.04 8.87 -8.76
N ALA A 244 1.30 9.51 -9.66
CA ALA A 244 0.74 8.86 -10.84
C ALA A 244 1.84 8.31 -11.77
N ALA A 245 2.90 9.08 -12.00
CA ALA A 245 4.04 8.64 -12.81
C ALA A 245 4.78 7.46 -12.17
N HIS A 246 4.98 7.48 -10.84
CA HIS A 246 5.63 6.39 -10.12
C HIS A 246 4.78 5.13 -10.08
N ALA A 247 3.48 5.26 -9.82
CA ALA A 247 2.50 4.16 -9.85
C ALA A 247 2.50 3.46 -11.21
N HIS A 248 2.44 4.24 -12.29
CA HIS A 248 2.48 3.70 -13.64
C HIS A 248 3.83 3.03 -13.97
N GLY A 249 4.94 3.68 -13.57
CA GLY A 249 6.28 3.10 -13.73
C GLY A 249 6.47 1.80 -12.94
N ALA A 250 5.95 1.75 -11.72
CA ALA A 250 5.95 0.59 -10.84
C ALA A 250 5.17 -0.59 -11.45
N SER A 251 3.96 -0.33 -11.93
CA SER A 251 3.14 -1.32 -12.64
C SER A 251 3.89 -1.90 -13.84
N ARG A 252 4.54 -1.06 -14.66
CA ARG A 252 5.36 -1.51 -15.79
C ARG A 252 6.54 -2.37 -15.37
N ARG A 253 7.31 -1.96 -14.36
CA ARG A 253 8.46 -2.74 -13.85
C ARG A 253 8.02 -4.07 -13.26
N TYR A 254 6.91 -4.09 -12.54
CA TYR A 254 6.33 -5.34 -12.03
C TYR A 254 5.89 -6.29 -13.15
N ARG A 255 5.24 -5.77 -14.20
CA ARG A 255 4.89 -6.59 -15.39
C ARG A 255 6.12 -7.17 -16.09
N GLN A 256 7.22 -6.39 -16.18
CA GLN A 256 8.49 -6.91 -16.70
C GLN A 256 9.06 -8.02 -15.81
N ALA A 257 8.97 -7.88 -14.49
CA ALA A 257 9.37 -8.92 -13.54
C ALA A 257 8.50 -10.18 -13.60
N LEU A 258 7.24 -10.06 -14.06
CA LEU A 258 6.34 -11.21 -14.27
C LEU A 258 6.67 -12.01 -15.54
N ALA A 259 7.41 -11.46 -16.49
CA ALA A 259 7.71 -12.13 -17.75
C ALA A 259 8.29 -13.56 -17.62
N PRO A 260 9.32 -13.80 -16.79
CA PRO A 260 9.85 -15.15 -16.61
C PRO A 260 8.83 -16.12 -16.01
N LEU A 261 7.96 -15.65 -15.11
CA LEU A 261 6.90 -16.48 -14.53
C LEU A 261 5.89 -16.88 -15.61
N MET A 262 5.45 -15.91 -16.42
CA MET A 262 4.46 -16.15 -17.48
C MET A 262 5.00 -17.09 -18.57
N GLU A 263 6.28 -16.96 -18.93
CA GLU A 263 6.94 -17.87 -19.87
C GLU A 263 7.01 -19.30 -19.34
N GLN A 264 7.36 -19.47 -18.07
CA GLN A 264 7.45 -20.80 -17.45
C GLN A 264 6.06 -21.44 -17.24
N LEU A 265 5.04 -20.66 -16.86
CA LEU A 265 3.67 -21.13 -16.77
C LEU A 265 3.11 -21.52 -18.15
N ARG A 266 3.44 -20.77 -19.20
CA ARG A 266 3.10 -21.12 -20.59
C ARG A 266 3.80 -22.41 -21.03
N ALA A 267 5.09 -22.55 -20.74
CA ALA A 267 5.85 -23.76 -21.08
C ALA A 267 5.32 -25.00 -20.34
N ALA A 268 4.91 -24.85 -19.08
CA ALA A 268 4.30 -25.92 -18.29
C ALA A 268 2.89 -26.31 -18.79
N TRP A 269 2.22 -25.44 -19.56
CA TRP A 269 0.90 -25.69 -20.13
C TRP A 269 0.95 -26.68 -21.32
N GLY A 270 2.08 -26.75 -22.03
CA GLY A 270 2.29 -27.62 -23.20
C GLY A 270 1.80 -27.04 -24.53
N HIS A 271 1.97 -27.78 -25.64
CA HIS A 271 1.69 -27.36 -27.02
C HIS A 271 0.20 -27.30 -27.43
N GLY A 272 -0.72 -27.14 -26.47
CA GLY A 272 -2.16 -26.94 -26.75
C GLY A 272 -2.50 -25.46 -26.99
N GLU A 273 -3.78 -25.15 -27.24
CA GLU A 273 -4.26 -23.76 -27.16
C GLU A 273 -4.03 -23.22 -25.74
N SER A 274 -2.96 -22.46 -25.55
CA SER A 274 -2.73 -21.77 -24.29
C SER A 274 -3.87 -20.77 -24.07
N PRO A 275 -4.40 -20.63 -22.84
CA PRO A 275 -5.39 -19.62 -22.52
C PRO A 275 -4.98 -18.25 -23.05
N GLN A 276 -5.92 -17.53 -23.67
CA GLN A 276 -5.68 -16.20 -24.25
C GLN A 276 -5.06 -15.22 -23.25
N VAL A 277 -5.25 -15.46 -21.94
CA VAL A 277 -4.66 -14.69 -20.85
C VAL A 277 -3.12 -14.60 -20.95
N PHE A 278 -2.46 -15.67 -21.41
CA PHE A 278 -1.02 -15.69 -21.66
C PHE A 278 -0.59 -14.86 -22.87
N ASP A 279 -1.50 -14.53 -23.79
CA ASP A 279 -1.19 -13.66 -24.93
C ASP A 279 -1.61 -12.21 -24.68
N THR A 280 -2.65 -11.99 -23.87
CA THR A 280 -3.15 -10.66 -23.54
C THR A 280 -2.26 -9.91 -22.57
N TRP A 281 -1.57 -10.59 -21.64
CA TRP A 281 -0.65 -9.89 -20.71
C TRP A 281 0.54 -9.24 -21.46
N GLN A 282 0.96 -9.83 -22.60
CA GLN A 282 2.03 -9.32 -23.45
C GLN A 282 1.59 -8.12 -24.31
N ARG A 283 0.29 -7.98 -24.60
CA ARG A 283 -0.28 -6.84 -25.37
C ARG A 283 -0.59 -5.59 -24.53
N HIS A 284 -0.64 -5.70 -23.21
CA HIS A 284 -0.88 -4.52 -22.35
C HIS A 284 0.32 -3.57 -22.21
N ASP A 285 1.42 -3.80 -22.93
CA ASP A 285 2.50 -2.83 -23.14
C ASP A 285 2.15 -1.75 -24.18
N SER A 286 1.16 -1.98 -25.07
CA SER A 286 0.67 -0.97 -26.01
C SER A 286 -0.49 -0.18 -25.41
N ALA A 287 -0.15 0.90 -24.71
CA ALA A 287 -0.85 2.19 -24.65
C ALA A 287 -2.39 2.24 -24.90
N GLU A 288 -3.20 1.43 -24.22
CA GLU A 288 -4.63 1.73 -24.07
C GLU A 288 -5.06 1.68 -22.61
N PRO A 289 -5.68 2.74 -22.07
CA PRO A 289 -6.37 2.68 -20.80
C PRO A 289 -7.57 1.74 -20.94
N TYR A 290 -7.48 0.55 -20.34
CA TYR A 290 -8.58 -0.39 -20.27
C TYR A 290 -9.73 0.23 -19.44
N LEU A 291 -10.74 0.76 -20.11
CA LEU A 291 -12.05 1.05 -19.52
C LEU A 291 -12.68 -0.30 -19.17
N ALA A 292 -12.87 -0.54 -17.88
CA ALA A 292 -13.52 -1.76 -17.39
C ALA A 292 -14.91 -1.95 -18.05
N PRO A 293 -15.32 -3.18 -18.39
CA PRO A 293 -16.71 -3.45 -18.69
C PRO A 293 -17.53 -3.27 -17.41
N HIS A 294 -18.47 -2.32 -17.45
CA HIS A 294 -19.49 -2.16 -16.42
C HIS A 294 -20.16 -3.52 -16.15
N PRO A 295 -20.37 -3.93 -14.89
CA PRO A 295 -21.27 -5.04 -14.59
C PRO A 295 -22.70 -4.58 -14.90
N VAL A 296 -23.17 -4.86 -16.11
CA VAL A 296 -24.60 -4.83 -16.42
C VAL A 296 -25.22 -6.09 -15.82
N HIS A 297 -25.50 -6.06 -14.52
CA HIS A 297 -26.50 -6.94 -13.95
C HIS A 297 -27.70 -6.12 -13.49
N GLY A 298 -28.74 -6.24 -14.32
CA GLY A 298 -29.99 -5.53 -14.21
C GLY A 298 -30.72 -5.83 -12.92
N ALA A 299 -31.16 -4.76 -12.28
CA ALA A 299 -32.33 -4.78 -11.42
C ALA A 299 -33.52 -5.32 -12.25
N ARG A 300 -33.88 -6.58 -12.03
CA ARG A 300 -35.22 -7.06 -12.37
C ARG A 300 -36.16 -6.58 -11.27
N ASN A 301 -36.84 -5.48 -11.55
CA ASN A 301 -38.14 -5.19 -10.97
C ASN A 301 -39.07 -6.39 -11.24
N ALA A 302 -39.65 -6.94 -10.18
CA ALA A 302 -40.89 -7.69 -10.27
C ALA A 302 -41.92 -6.95 -9.41
N ALA A 303 -43.09 -6.77 -10.02
CA ALA A 303 -44.28 -6.09 -9.54
C ALA A 303 -44.84 -6.70 -8.25
#